data_AF-A0A2I3TQM5-F1
#
_entry.id   AF-A0A2I3TQM5-F1
#
_cell.length_a   1.000
_cell.length_b   1.000
_cell.length_c   1.000
_cell.angle_alpha   90.00
_cell.angle_beta   90.00
_cell.angle_gamma   90.00
#
_symmetry.space_group_name_H-M   'P 1'
#
loop_
_entity.id
_entity.type
_entity.pdbx_description
1 polymer ?
#
loop_
_entity_poly.entity_id
_entity_poly.type
_entity_poly.pdbx_seq_one_letter_code
_entity_poly.pdbx_strand_id
1 'polypeptide(L)'
;MDSLGAVSTRLGFDLFKELKKTNDGNIFFSPVGILTAIGMLLLGTRGATASQLEEVFHSEKDTKSSRIKAEEKEIENTEAVHQQFQKFLTEISKLTNDYELNITNRLFGEKTYLFLQKYLDYVEKYYHASLEPVDFVNAADESRKKINSWVESETNDVETEAQRV
;
A
#
# COMPACT_ATOMS: atom_id res chain seq x y z
N MET A 1 11.31 -14.83 -5.47
CA MET A 1 10.51 -13.60 -5.37
C MET A 1 11.37 -12.46 -5.87
N ASP A 2 10.83 -11.63 -6.77
CA ASP A 2 11.51 -10.43 -7.26
C ASP A 2 11.70 -9.41 -6.12
N SER A 3 12.71 -8.54 -6.23
CA SER A 3 12.90 -7.48 -5.24
C SER A 3 11.76 -6.46 -5.30
N LEU A 4 11.42 -5.85 -4.16
CA LEU A 4 10.39 -4.80 -4.10
C LEU A 4 10.63 -3.67 -5.13
N GLY A 5 11.89 -3.30 -5.39
CA GLY A 5 12.24 -2.32 -6.42
C GLY A 5 11.91 -2.77 -7.84
N ALA A 6 12.14 -4.04 -8.18
CA ALA A 6 11.78 -4.59 -9.48
C ALA A 6 10.25 -4.68 -9.67
N VAL A 7 9.53 -5.09 -8.62
CA VAL A 7 8.07 -5.10 -8.60
C VAL A 7 7.51 -3.69 -8.77
N SER A 8 7.99 -2.73 -7.97
CA SER A 8 7.58 -1.32 -8.04
C SER A 8 7.86 -0.69 -9.41
N THR A 9 9.00 -1.02 -10.03
CA THR A 9 9.35 -0.51 -11.35
C THR A 9 8.39 -1.03 -12.41
N ARG A 10 8.05 -2.32 -12.35
CA ARG A 10 7.10 -2.95 -13.29
C ARG A 10 5.70 -2.38 -13.14
N LEU A 11 5.19 -2.32 -11.91
CA LEU A 11 3.91 -1.67 -11.61
C LEU A 11 3.89 -0.23 -12.15
N GLY A 12 4.98 0.52 -11.94
CA GLY A 12 5.12 1.87 -12.47
C GLY A 12 4.98 1.94 -13.99
N PHE A 13 5.65 1.07 -14.74
CA PHE A 13 5.53 1.04 -16.19
C PHE A 13 4.14 0.61 -16.67
N ASP A 14 3.55 -0.41 -16.04
CA ASP A 14 2.25 -0.92 -16.47
C ASP A 14 1.14 0.09 -16.16
N LEU A 15 1.16 0.71 -14.98
CA LEU A 15 0.24 1.80 -14.64
C LEU A 15 0.43 3.02 -15.56
N PHE A 16 1.66 3.41 -15.86
CA PHE A 16 1.93 4.52 -16.78
C PHE A 16 1.34 4.28 -18.17
N LYS A 17 1.49 3.05 -18.71
CA LYS A 17 0.88 2.68 -20.01
C LYS A 17 -0.63 2.81 -19.98
N GLU A 18 -1.28 2.41 -18.89
CA GLU A 18 -2.74 2.54 -18.75
C GLU A 18 -3.17 4.00 -18.63
N LEU A 19 -2.51 4.80 -17.77
CA LEU A 19 -2.84 6.22 -17.58
C LEU A 19 -2.65 7.03 -18.87
N LYS A 20 -1.63 6.72 -19.67
CA LYS A 20 -1.36 7.39 -20.95
C LYS A 20 -2.46 7.15 -21.99
N LYS A 21 -3.28 6.09 -21.89
CA LYS A 21 -4.37 5.85 -22.85
C LYS A 21 -5.48 6.90 -22.76
N THR A 22 -5.63 7.54 -21.59
CA THR A 22 -6.73 8.46 -21.30
C THR A 22 -6.27 9.87 -20.94
N ASN A 23 -4.96 10.10 -20.79
CA ASN A 23 -4.41 11.40 -20.41
C ASN A 23 -3.26 11.82 -21.34
N ASP A 24 -3.46 12.93 -22.04
CA ASP A 24 -2.45 13.56 -22.91
C ASP A 24 -1.61 14.62 -22.16
N GLY A 25 -1.92 14.89 -20.89
CA GLY A 25 -1.21 15.86 -20.05
C GLY A 25 -0.03 15.27 -19.28
N ASN A 26 0.44 16.04 -18.29
CA ASN A 26 1.47 15.58 -17.36
C ASN A 26 0.95 14.40 -16.52
N ILE A 27 1.82 13.41 -16.29
CA ILE A 27 1.54 12.25 -15.44
C ILE A 27 2.62 12.19 -14.36
N PHE A 28 2.20 12.19 -13.10
CA PHE A 28 3.07 12.04 -11.94
C PHE A 28 2.34 11.17 -10.90
N PHE A 29 3.03 10.18 -10.36
CA PHE A 29 2.51 9.30 -9.31
C PHE A 29 3.67 8.56 -8.62
N SER A 30 3.39 7.97 -7.45
CA SER A 30 4.34 7.15 -6.69
C SER A 30 3.99 5.66 -6.80
N PRO A 31 4.70 4.87 -7.63
CA PRO A 31 4.47 3.43 -7.72
C PRO A 31 4.66 2.71 -6.37
N VAL A 32 5.64 3.15 -5.58
CA VAL A 32 5.93 2.59 -4.25
C VAL A 32 4.79 2.85 -3.26
N GLY A 33 4.20 4.05 -3.26
CA GLY A 33 3.06 4.37 -2.40
C GLY A 33 1.86 3.46 -2.69
N ILE A 34 1.52 3.31 -3.98
CA ILE A 34 0.44 2.43 -4.43
C ILE A 34 0.74 0.97 -4.04
N LEU A 35 1.96 0.50 -4.28
CA LEU A 35 2.36 -0.88 -3.96
C LEU A 35 2.31 -1.15 -2.45
N THR A 36 2.68 -0.16 -1.63
CA THR A 36 2.58 -0.22 -0.16
C THR A 36 1.13 -0.39 0.29
N ALA A 37 0.20 0.39 -0.26
CA ALA A 37 -1.22 0.25 0.02
C ALA A 37 -1.77 -1.14 -0.38
N ILE A 38 -1.39 -1.63 -1.57
CA ILE A 38 -1.75 -2.98 -2.02
C ILE A 38 -1.19 -4.06 -1.07
N GLY A 39 0.04 -3.89 -0.58
CA GLY A 39 0.65 -4.80 0.39
C GLY A 39 -0.10 -4.85 1.72
N MET A 40 -0.56 -3.70 2.23
CA MET A 40 -1.40 -3.63 3.44
C MET A 40 -2.76 -4.31 3.25
N LEU A 41 -3.34 -4.23 2.06
CA LEU A 41 -4.57 -4.96 1.73
C LEU A 41 -4.32 -6.47 1.68
N LEU A 42 -3.24 -6.90 1.01
CA LEU A 42 -2.91 -8.32 0.83
C LEU A 42 -2.87 -9.07 2.18
N LEU A 43 -2.29 -8.47 3.23
CA LEU A 43 -2.26 -9.03 4.60
C LEU A 43 -3.63 -9.53 5.10
N GLY A 44 -4.70 -8.78 4.79
CA GLY A 44 -6.06 -9.03 5.26
C GLY A 44 -6.92 -9.86 4.31
N THR A 45 -6.46 -10.11 3.08
CA THR A 45 -7.26 -10.78 2.04
C THR A 45 -7.02 -12.29 2.00
N ARG A 46 -7.98 -13.05 1.47
CA ARG A 46 -7.89 -14.51 1.27
C ARG A 46 -8.58 -14.90 -0.03
N GLY A 47 -8.33 -16.12 -0.51
CA GLY A 47 -8.97 -16.68 -1.70
C GLY A 47 -8.71 -15.83 -2.94
N ALA A 48 -9.73 -15.68 -3.80
CA ALA A 48 -9.60 -14.99 -5.08
C ALA A 48 -9.09 -13.54 -4.94
N THR A 49 -9.48 -12.83 -3.88
CA THR A 49 -9.00 -11.46 -3.64
C THR A 49 -7.50 -11.44 -3.38
N ALA A 50 -6.99 -12.37 -2.56
CA ALA A 50 -5.54 -12.48 -2.31
C ALA A 50 -4.81 -12.84 -3.60
N SER A 51 -5.29 -13.82 -4.36
CA SER A 51 -4.66 -14.24 -5.61
C SER A 51 -4.53 -13.09 -6.63
N GLN A 52 -5.56 -12.25 -6.77
CA GLN A 52 -5.51 -11.08 -7.65
C GLN A 52 -4.50 -10.03 -7.18
N LEU A 53 -4.39 -9.79 -5.88
CA LEU A 53 -3.41 -8.85 -5.33
C LEU A 53 -1.97 -9.39 -5.43
N GLU A 54 -1.78 -10.71 -5.28
CA GLU A 54 -0.47 -11.37 -5.41
C GLU A 54 0.09 -11.33 -6.83
N GLU A 55 -0.76 -11.30 -7.86
CA GLU A 55 -0.33 -11.15 -9.25
C GLU A 55 0.47 -9.86 -9.47
N VAL A 56 0.20 -8.81 -8.70
CA VAL A 56 0.96 -7.54 -8.75
C VAL A 56 2.43 -7.75 -8.32
N PHE A 57 2.69 -8.71 -7.41
CA PHE A 57 4.01 -8.96 -6.84
C PHE A 57 4.83 -10.01 -7.58
N HIS A 58 4.22 -10.76 -8.49
CA HIS A 58 4.84 -11.89 -9.18
C HIS A 58 5.12 -11.61 -10.66
N SER A 59 6.20 -12.18 -11.17
CA SER A 59 6.52 -12.14 -12.60
C SER A 59 5.81 -13.27 -13.34
N GLU A 60 5.46 -13.07 -14.62
CA GLU A 60 4.91 -14.13 -15.49
C GLU A 60 5.80 -15.38 -15.61
N LYS A 61 7.10 -15.25 -15.30
CA LYS A 61 8.03 -16.38 -15.26
C LYS A 61 7.78 -17.30 -14.05
N ASP A 62 7.27 -16.76 -12.95
CA ASP A 62 7.01 -17.50 -11.71
C ASP A 62 5.66 -18.23 -11.75
N THR A 63 4.65 -17.66 -12.42
CA THR A 63 3.29 -18.22 -12.51
C THR A 63 3.19 -19.51 -13.33
N LYS A 64 4.17 -19.81 -14.20
CA LYS A 64 4.23 -21.10 -14.94
C LYS A 64 4.82 -22.25 -14.13
N SER A 65 5.58 -21.97 -13.08
CA SER A 65 6.26 -22.98 -12.24
C SER A 65 5.44 -23.33 -10.97
N SER A 66 4.60 -22.42 -10.50
CA SER A 66 3.86 -22.54 -9.24
C SER A 66 2.57 -23.35 -9.29
N ARG A 67 2.04 -23.69 -10.48
CA ARG A 67 0.80 -24.49 -10.64
C ARG A 67 0.86 -25.92 -10.09
N ILE A 68 2.02 -26.38 -9.61
CA ILE A 68 2.24 -27.77 -9.15
C ILE A 68 2.25 -27.90 -7.61
N LYS A 69 2.29 -26.82 -6.81
CA LYS A 69 2.41 -26.92 -5.34
C LYS A 69 1.57 -25.87 -4.61
N ALA A 70 0.25 -26.05 -4.60
CA ALA A 70 -0.70 -25.02 -4.19
C ALA A 70 -1.08 -25.02 -2.69
N GLU A 71 -0.79 -26.07 -1.90
CA GLU A 71 -1.48 -26.21 -0.60
C GLU A 71 -0.64 -25.91 0.65
N GLU A 72 0.70 -25.89 0.56
CA GLU A 72 1.57 -25.63 1.73
C GLU A 72 2.54 -24.45 1.56
N LYS A 73 2.62 -23.86 0.35
CA LYS A 73 3.63 -22.84 0.01
C LYS A 73 3.15 -21.39 0.09
N GLU A 74 1.87 -21.15 0.35
CA GLU A 74 1.29 -19.80 0.34
C GLU A 74 1.73 -18.96 1.55
N ILE A 75 1.77 -19.52 2.76
CA ILE A 75 2.04 -18.73 3.98
C ILE A 75 3.50 -18.26 4.06
N GLU A 76 4.46 -19.08 3.61
CA GLU A 76 5.90 -18.73 3.64
C GLU A 76 6.26 -17.65 2.60
N ASN A 77 5.52 -17.57 1.50
CA ASN A 77 5.83 -16.62 0.42
C ASN A 77 5.22 -15.24 0.68
N THR A 78 4.03 -15.16 1.30
CA THR A 78 3.38 -13.87 1.61
C THR A 78 4.13 -13.12 2.72
N GLU A 79 4.63 -13.81 3.76
CA GLU A 79 5.40 -13.12 4.81
C GLU A 79 6.71 -12.50 4.29
N ALA A 80 7.38 -13.17 3.34
CA ALA A 80 8.59 -12.65 2.71
C ALA A 80 8.34 -11.32 1.94
N VAL A 81 7.14 -11.14 1.37
CA VAL A 81 6.73 -9.87 0.74
C VAL A 81 6.72 -8.75 1.78
N HIS A 82 6.06 -8.99 2.91
CA HIS A 82 5.88 -7.98 3.95
C HIS A 82 7.20 -7.62 4.66
N GLN A 83 8.11 -8.59 4.82
CA GLN A 83 9.46 -8.32 5.33
C GLN A 83 10.27 -7.39 4.41
N GLN A 84 10.09 -7.49 3.09
CA GLN A 84 10.73 -6.56 2.16
C GLN A 84 10.20 -5.14 2.32
N PHE A 85 8.90 -4.96 2.54
CA PHE A 85 8.32 -3.65 2.87
C PHE A 85 8.86 -3.09 4.17
N GLN A 86 8.90 -3.90 5.24
CA GLN A 86 9.44 -3.47 6.52
C GLN A 86 10.86 -2.93 6.37
N LYS A 87 11.72 -3.71 5.70
CA LYS A 87 13.10 -3.30 5.45
C LYS A 87 13.16 -2.02 4.63
N PHE A 88 12.40 -1.94 3.53
CA PHE A 88 12.37 -0.76 2.67
C PHE A 88 11.91 0.50 3.40
N LEU A 89 10.77 0.43 4.11
CA LEU A 89 10.20 1.55 4.86
C LEU A 89 11.11 1.99 6.00
N THR A 90 11.79 1.06 6.67
CA THR A 90 12.78 1.39 7.70
C THR A 90 14.01 2.09 7.12
N GLU A 91 14.49 1.66 5.95
CA GLU A 91 15.67 2.28 5.32
C GLU A 91 15.36 3.67 4.76
N ILE A 92 14.20 3.84 4.12
CA ILE A 92 13.81 5.09 3.47
C ILE A 92 13.38 6.17 4.47
N SER A 93 12.92 5.79 5.66
CA SER A 93 12.56 6.72 6.74
C SER A 93 13.77 7.18 7.56
N LYS A 94 15.00 6.75 7.23
CA LYS A 94 16.20 7.20 7.96
C LYS A 94 16.47 8.67 7.62
N LEU A 95 16.59 9.48 8.67
CA LEU A 95 16.93 10.90 8.53
C LEU A 95 18.29 11.06 7.87
N THR A 96 18.36 11.96 6.90
CA THR A 96 19.60 12.43 6.29
C THR A 96 19.63 13.95 6.33
N ASN A 97 20.83 14.55 6.36
CA ASN A 97 20.96 16.01 6.32
C ASN A 97 20.96 16.58 4.89
N ASP A 98 20.95 15.71 3.88
CA ASP A 98 21.15 16.10 2.47
C ASP A 98 19.83 16.29 1.72
N TYR A 99 18.75 15.64 2.17
CA TYR A 99 17.42 15.73 1.58
C TYR A 99 16.35 15.39 2.62
N GLU A 100 15.12 15.84 2.35
CA GLU A 100 13.93 15.44 3.09
C GLU A 100 13.14 14.42 2.27
N LEU A 101 12.79 13.31 2.89
CA LEU A 101 11.98 12.25 2.31
C LEU A 101 11.01 11.75 3.37
N ASN A 102 9.71 11.93 3.12
CA ASN A 102 8.69 11.46 4.01
C ASN A 102 7.80 10.41 3.33
N ILE A 103 7.56 9.30 4.05
CA ILE A 103 6.60 8.26 3.67
C ILE A 103 5.84 7.91 4.93
N THR A 104 4.53 8.15 4.90
CA THR A 104 3.61 7.84 6.00
C THR A 104 2.52 6.89 5.52
N ASN A 105 2.03 6.04 6.41
CA ASN A 105 0.98 5.07 6.11
C ASN A 105 -0.04 5.05 7.25
N ARG A 106 -1.33 5.01 6.93
CA ARG A 106 -2.42 4.90 7.90
C ARG A 106 -3.60 4.15 7.31
N LEU A 107 -4.30 3.40 8.16
CA LEU A 107 -5.60 2.84 7.85
C LEU A 107 -6.67 3.68 8.54
N PHE A 108 -7.72 4.04 7.82
CA PHE A 108 -8.94 4.60 8.39
C PHE A 108 -10.05 3.58 8.24
N GLY A 109 -10.62 3.15 9.36
CA GLY A 109 -11.66 2.13 9.39
C GLY A 109 -12.92 2.64 10.05
N GLU A 110 -14.08 2.20 9.59
CA GLU A 110 -15.35 2.51 10.26
C GLU A 110 -15.34 1.98 11.70
N LYS A 111 -15.62 2.86 12.66
CA LYS A 111 -15.50 2.62 14.10
C LYS A 111 -16.40 1.49 14.61
N THR A 112 -17.47 1.15 13.90
CA THR A 112 -18.35 0.03 14.28
C THR A 112 -17.80 -1.35 13.91
N TYR A 113 -16.76 -1.43 13.07
CA TYR A 113 -16.14 -2.73 12.74
C TYR A 113 -15.11 -3.15 13.78
N LEU A 114 -15.08 -4.45 14.03
CA LEU A 114 -14.03 -5.09 14.82
C LEU A 114 -12.95 -5.62 13.90
N PHE A 115 -11.74 -5.10 14.07
CA PHE A 115 -10.56 -5.53 13.32
C PHE A 115 -9.84 -6.63 14.08
N LEU A 116 -9.34 -7.63 13.34
CA LEU A 116 -8.52 -8.69 13.94
C LEU A 116 -7.21 -8.09 14.45
N GLN A 117 -6.92 -8.25 15.74
CA GLN A 117 -5.70 -7.71 16.35
C GLN A 117 -4.44 -8.16 15.60
N LYS A 118 -4.39 -9.44 15.20
CA LYS A 118 -3.28 -10.00 14.42
C LYS A 118 -3.03 -9.25 13.11
N TYR A 119 -4.08 -8.75 12.45
CA TYR A 119 -3.93 -7.94 11.24
C TYR A 119 -3.31 -6.57 11.57
N LEU A 120 -3.80 -5.92 12.63
CA LEU A 120 -3.26 -4.64 13.10
C LEU A 120 -1.79 -4.75 13.50
N ASP A 121 -1.43 -5.79 14.23
CA ASP A 121 -0.04 -6.07 14.64
C ASP A 121 0.88 -6.22 13.42
N TYR A 122 0.40 -6.85 12.34
CA TYR A 122 1.16 -7.00 11.10
C TYR A 122 1.26 -5.72 10.29
N VAL A 123 0.19 -4.92 10.24
CA VAL A 123 0.20 -3.61 9.59
C VAL A 123 1.20 -2.68 10.29
N GLU A 124 1.20 -2.64 11.62
CA GLU A 124 2.18 -1.88 12.40
C GLU A 124 3.60 -2.39 12.16
N LYS A 125 3.83 -3.70 12.28
CA LYS A 125 5.14 -4.32 12.13
C LYS A 125 5.76 -4.11 10.75
N TYR A 126 5.00 -4.36 9.67
CA TYR A 126 5.57 -4.39 8.32
C TYR A 126 5.43 -3.08 7.56
N TYR A 127 4.47 -2.23 7.92
CA TYR A 127 4.12 -1.02 7.17
C TYR A 127 4.24 0.28 7.96
N HIS A 128 4.59 0.21 9.25
CA HIS A 128 4.66 1.35 10.17
C HIS A 128 3.34 2.16 10.18
N ALA A 129 2.22 1.46 9.97
CA ALA A 129 0.90 2.03 9.90
C ALA A 129 0.07 1.64 11.12
N SER A 130 -0.84 2.51 11.51
CA SER A 130 -1.84 2.24 12.54
C SER A 130 -3.25 2.38 11.97
N LEU A 131 -4.21 1.76 12.64
CA LEU A 131 -5.63 1.95 12.37
C LEU A 131 -6.16 3.11 13.20
N GLU A 132 -6.81 4.05 12.53
CA GLU A 132 -7.62 5.07 13.16
C GLU A 132 -9.11 4.82 12.90
N PRO A 133 -9.89 4.53 13.95
CA PRO A 133 -11.34 4.43 13.84
C PRO A 133 -11.97 5.79 13.53
N VAL A 134 -12.87 5.83 12.54
CA VAL A 134 -13.64 7.02 12.12
C VAL A 134 -15.10 6.66 11.88
N ASP A 135 -15.99 7.65 11.85
CA ASP A 135 -17.44 7.46 11.73
C ASP A 135 -17.90 7.76 10.30
N PHE A 136 -17.57 6.85 9.37
CA PHE A 136 -18.03 6.93 7.99
C PHE A 136 -19.55 6.80 7.87
N VAL A 137 -20.22 6.08 8.79
CA VAL A 137 -21.67 5.85 8.73
C VAL A 137 -22.48 7.11 9.09
N ASN A 138 -22.12 7.81 10.18
CA ASN A 138 -22.93 8.92 10.69
C ASN A 138 -22.27 10.29 10.49
N ALA A 139 -20.97 10.35 10.21
CA ALA A 139 -20.21 11.59 10.11
C ALA A 139 -19.15 11.52 8.98
N ALA A 140 -19.60 11.17 7.77
CA ALA A 140 -18.73 10.98 6.61
C ALA A 140 -17.91 12.24 6.25
N ASP A 141 -18.53 13.42 6.23
CA ASP A 141 -17.84 14.68 5.91
C ASP A 141 -16.78 15.04 6.94
N GLU A 142 -17.04 14.74 8.21
CA GLU A 142 -16.11 15.01 9.30
C GLU A 142 -14.95 14.01 9.27
N SER A 143 -15.23 12.76 8.93
CA SER A 143 -14.22 11.73 8.67
C SER A 143 -13.34 12.11 7.48
N ARG A 144 -13.91 12.64 6.39
CA ARG A 144 -13.17 13.16 5.23
C ARG A 144 -12.24 14.30 5.62
N LYS A 145 -12.74 15.33 6.31
CA LYS A 145 -11.91 16.46 6.79
C LYS A 145 -10.78 15.98 7.68
N LYS A 146 -11.05 15.03 8.58
CA LYS A 146 -10.04 14.44 9.47
C LYS A 146 -8.93 13.72 8.69
N ILE A 147 -9.30 12.91 7.69
CA ILE A 147 -8.34 12.21 6.83
C ILE A 147 -7.48 13.23 6.07
N ASN A 148 -8.10 14.26 5.49
CA ASN A 148 -7.38 15.28 4.73
C ASN A 148 -6.43 16.07 5.62
N SER A 149 -6.87 16.51 6.81
CA SER A 149 -5.99 17.22 7.76
C SER A 149 -4.83 16.35 8.23
N TRP A 150 -5.02 15.03 8.34
CA TRP A 150 -3.91 14.12 8.63
C TRP A 150 -2.92 14.08 7.45
N VAL A 151 -3.40 13.88 6.21
CA VAL A 151 -2.55 13.89 5.00
C VAL A 151 -1.79 15.21 4.86
N GLU A 152 -2.46 16.35 5.05
CA GLU A 152 -1.86 17.69 5.03
C GLU A 152 -0.73 17.79 6.06
N SER A 153 -0.98 17.38 7.30
CA SER A 153 0.01 17.46 8.38
C SER A 153 1.24 16.59 8.14
N GLU A 154 1.07 15.42 7.50
CA GLU A 154 2.18 14.51 7.23
C GLU A 154 2.95 14.93 5.97
N THR A 155 2.32 15.62 5.03
CA THR A 155 2.97 16.08 3.80
C THR A 155 3.56 17.48 3.93
N ASN A 156 3.70 18.01 5.15
CA ASN A 156 4.14 19.39 5.41
C ASN A 156 3.32 20.43 4.62
N ASP A 157 1.99 20.23 4.57
CA ASP A 157 1.02 21.06 3.86
C ASP A 157 1.17 21.08 2.31
N VAL A 158 1.99 20.18 1.75
CA VAL A 158 2.24 20.12 0.29
C VAL A 158 1.10 19.38 -0.44
N GLU A 159 0.48 18.38 0.18
CA GLU A 159 -0.77 17.78 -0.28
C GLU A 159 -1.96 18.36 0.49
N THR A 160 -2.42 19.53 0.05
CA THR A 160 -3.68 20.15 0.51
C THR A 160 -4.81 19.81 -0.44
N GLU A 161 -6.02 19.59 0.10
CA GLU A 161 -7.18 19.25 -0.73
C GLU A 161 -7.44 20.35 -1.78
N ALA A 162 -7.39 19.99 -3.05
CA ALA A 162 -8.04 20.76 -4.11
C ALA A 162 -9.56 20.67 -3.88
N GLN A 163 -10.17 21.78 -3.45
CA GLN A 163 -11.62 21.96 -3.31
C GLN A 163 -12.42 21.87 -4.64
N ARG A 164 -12.14 20.91 -5.52
CA ARG A 164 -12.86 20.67 -6.78
C ARG A 164 -12.87 19.15 -7.02
N VAL A 165 -13.97 18.42 -7.01
CA VAL A 165 -15.34 18.65 -7.53
C VAL A 165 -16.34 17.86 -6.68
#